data_AF-A0A4P6PY19-F1
#
_entry.id   AF-A0A4P6PY19-F1
#
_cell.length_a   1.000
_cell.length_b   1.000
_cell.length_c   1.000
_cell.angle_alpha   90.00
_cell.angle_beta   90.00
_cell.angle_gamma   90.00
#
_symmetry.space_group_name_H-M   'P 1'
#
loop_
_entity.id
_entity.type
_entity.pdbx_description
1 polymer ?
#
loop_
_entity_poly.entity_id
_entity_poly.type
_entity_poly.pdbx_seq_one_letter_code
_entity_poly.pdbx_strand_id
1 'polypeptide(L)' 'MSEMNDQEQGDPAGSTMSFRRFVADNKEPEAAPKRPVTPYVLAAVGALLAIGIIITVVVTWS' A
#
# COMPACT_ATOMS: atom_id res chain seq x y z
N MET A 1 27.11 -43.97 -12.14
CA MET A 1 26.61 -43.35 -10.89
C MET A 1 27.18 -41.95 -10.86
N SER A 2 26.45 -41.01 -11.46
CA SER A 2 26.79 -39.59 -11.46
C SER A 2 25.47 -38.83 -11.60
N GLU A 3 25.39 -37.63 -11.05
CA GLU A 3 24.28 -36.67 -11.21
C GLU A 3 23.14 -36.80 -10.18
N MET A 4 23.50 -36.74 -8.91
CA MET A 4 22.66 -36.17 -7.85
C MET A 4 23.55 -35.18 -7.09
N ASN A 5 23.78 -33.99 -7.65
CA ASN A 5 24.56 -32.96 -6.94
C ASN A 5 24.14 -31.51 -7.22
N ASP A 6 22.96 -31.28 -7.81
CA ASP A 6 22.44 -29.91 -8.06
C ASP A 6 21.15 -29.61 -7.28
N GLN A 7 20.86 -30.39 -6.24
CA GLN A 7 19.91 -29.97 -5.21
C GLN A 7 20.71 -29.23 -4.13
N GLU A 8 20.33 -27.97 -3.88
CA GLU A 8 20.68 -27.22 -2.67
C GLU A 8 22.05 -26.54 -2.60
N GLN A 9 22.69 -26.20 -3.72
CA GLN A 9 23.68 -25.11 -3.66
C GLN A 9 22.93 -23.79 -3.54
N GLY A 10 22.79 -23.32 -2.29
CA GLY A 10 22.14 -22.08 -1.89
C GLY A 10 22.73 -20.85 -2.57
N ASP A 11 22.32 -20.63 -3.81
CA ASP A 11 22.58 -19.39 -4.53
C ASP A 11 21.68 -18.30 -3.92
N PRO A 12 22.23 -17.27 -3.25
CA PRO A 12 21.43 -16.18 -2.69
C PRO A 12 20.60 -15.44 -3.76
N ALA A 13 20.95 -15.59 -5.05
CA ALA A 13 20.18 -15.07 -6.18
C ALA A 13 18.86 -15.84 -6.43
N GLY A 14 18.69 -17.05 -5.87
CA GLY A 14 17.47 -17.84 -6.00
C GLY A 14 16.22 -17.09 -5.53
N SER A 15 16.33 -16.32 -4.46
CA SER A 15 15.24 -15.47 -3.94
C SER A 15 14.83 -14.37 -4.92
N THR A 16 15.80 -13.78 -5.63
CA THR A 16 15.54 -12.75 -6.64
C THR A 16 14.91 -13.33 -7.91
N MET A 17 15.28 -14.56 -8.28
CA MET A 17 14.68 -15.29 -9.40
C MET A 17 13.24 -15.72 -9.08
N SER A 18 12.96 -16.18 -7.86
CA SER A 18 11.59 -16.50 -7.41
C SER A 18 10.67 -15.28 -7.42
N PHE A 19 11.15 -14.12 -6.95
CA PHE A 19 10.38 -12.88 -6.99
C PHE A 19 10.14 -12.39 -8.43
N ARG A 20 11.16 -12.46 -9.29
CA ARG A 20 11.00 -12.14 -10.72
C ARG A 20 9.97 -13.04 -11.39
N ARG A 21 9.98 -14.33 -11.08
CA ARG A 21 8.98 -15.30 -11.58
C ARG A 21 7.58 -14.97 -11.07
N PHE A 22 7.44 -14.68 -9.78
CA PHE A 22 6.17 -14.29 -9.17
C PHE A 22 5.58 -13.01 -9.78
N VAL A 23 6.40 -11.97 -9.98
CA VAL A 23 5.97 -10.71 -10.62
C VAL A 23 5.63 -10.93 -12.10
N ALA A 24 6.43 -11.72 -12.83
CA ALA A 24 6.18 -12.00 -14.24
C ALA A 24 4.91 -12.85 -14.47
N ASP A 25 4.61 -13.77 -13.55
CA ASP A 25 3.41 -14.60 -13.60
C ASP A 25 2.17 -13.88 -13.00
N ASN A 26 2.34 -12.67 -12.45
CA ASN A 26 1.24 -11.87 -11.91
C ASN A 26 0.40 -11.28 -13.05
N LYS A 27 -0.72 -11.94 -13.35
CA LYS A 27 -1.76 -11.44 -14.28
C LYS A 27 -2.72 -10.47 -13.57
N GLU A 28 -2.19 -9.59 -12.72
CA GLU A 28 -3.04 -8.55 -12.13
C GLU A 28 -3.46 -7.58 -13.23
N PRO A 29 -4.76 -7.34 -13.42
CA PRO A 29 -5.22 -6.31 -14.34
C PRO A 29 -4.64 -4.97 -13.88
N GLU A 30 -4.04 -4.22 -14.82
CA GLU A 30 -3.60 -2.84 -14.61
C GLU A 30 -4.65 -2.09 -13.80
N ALA A 31 -4.29 -1.67 -12.59
CA ALA A 31 -5.22 -1.02 -11.69
C ALA A 31 -5.76 0.24 -12.39
N ALA A 32 -7.08 0.30 -12.54
CA ALA A 32 -7.74 1.46 -13.14
C ALA A 32 -7.24 2.75 -12.47
N PRO A 33 -7.09 3.86 -13.22
CA PRO A 33 -6.54 5.11 -12.69
C PRO A 33 -7.29 5.54 -11.42
N LYS A 34 -6.63 5.43 -10.26
CA LYS A 34 -7.21 5.84 -8.98
C LYS A 34 -7.29 7.36 -8.96
N ARG A 35 -8.50 7.90 -8.81
CA ARG A 35 -8.68 9.34 -8.59
C ARG A 35 -7.97 9.74 -7.29
N PRO A 36 -7.32 10.92 -7.23
CA PRO A 36 -6.67 11.38 -6.02
C PRO A 36 -7.72 11.58 -4.92
N VAL A 37 -7.72 10.68 -3.92
CA VAL A 37 -8.64 10.73 -2.76
C VAL A 37 -8.17 11.68 -1.67
N THR A 38 -6.86 11.92 -1.61
CA THR A 38 -6.19 12.81 -0.65
C THR A 38 -6.87 14.18 -0.46
N PRO A 39 -7.25 14.94 -1.51
CA PRO A 39 -7.90 16.24 -1.32
C PRO A 39 -9.25 16.14 -0.60
N TYR A 40 -10.04 15.09 -0.87
CA TYR A 40 -11.35 14.90 -0.22
C TYR A 40 -11.19 14.54 1.26
N VAL A 41 -10.20 13.71 1.58
CA VAL A 41 -9.89 13.36 2.97
C VAL A 41 -9.46 14.59 3.75
N LEU A 42 -8.56 15.41 3.19
CA LEU A 42 -8.12 16.66 3.82
C LEU A 42 -9.28 17.64 4.04
N ALA A 43 -10.17 17.79 3.05
CA ALA A 43 -11.34 18.64 3.17
C ALA A 43 -12.30 18.15 4.29
N ALA A 44 -12.55 16.84 4.36
CA ALA A 44 -13.42 16.26 5.39
C ALA A 44 -12.84 16.44 6.80
N VAL A 45 -11.54 16.19 6.98
CA VAL A 45 -10.85 16.38 8.26
C VAL A 45 -10.89 17.85 8.69
N GLY A 46 -10.61 18.78 7.76
CA GLY A 46 -10.68 20.22 8.02
C GLY A 46 -12.08 20.68 8.44
N ALA A 47 -13.12 20.19 7.76
CA ALA A 47 -14.51 20.51 8.10
C ALA A 47 -14.89 20.02 9.51
N LEU A 48 -14.52 18.79 9.87
CA LEU A 48 -14.80 18.25 11.20
C LEU A 48 -14.09 19.04 12.31
N LEU A 49 -12.82 19.40 12.09
CA LEU A 49 -12.06 20.25 13.02
C LEU A 49 -12.72 21.62 13.19
N ALA A 50 -13.11 22.27 12.10
CA ALA A 50 -13.77 23.58 12.15
C ALA A 50 -15.09 23.52 12.94
N ILE A 51 -15.92 22.50 12.69
CA ILE A 51 -17.17 22.28 13.44
C ILE A 51 -16.88 22.08 14.93
N GLY A 52 -15.89 21.25 15.27
CA GLY A 52 -15.51 21.01 16.67
C GLY A 52 -15.09 22.29 17.39
N ILE A 53 -14.31 23.15 16.73
CA ILE A 53 -13.90 24.45 17.28
C ILE A 53 -15.13 25.33 17.52
N ILE A 54 -16.02 25.45 16.53
CA ILE A 54 -17.24 26.26 16.65
C ILE A 54 -18.10 25.79 17.82
N ILE A 55 -18.35 24.48 17.92
CA ILE A 55 -19.12 23.90 19.02
C ILE A 55 -18.46 24.21 20.36
N THR A 56 -17.13 24.04 20.45
CA THR A 56 -16.39 24.31 21.69
C THR A 56 -16.51 25.78 22.10
N VAL A 57 -16.36 26.71 21.16
CA VAL A 57 -16.53 28.14 21.41
C VAL A 57 -17.95 28.44 21.87
N VAL A 58 -18.96 27.92 21.18
CA VAL A 58 -20.36 28.14 21.57
C VAL A 58 -20.61 27.63 22.97
N VAL A 59 -20.23 26.40 23.30
CA VAL A 59 -20.46 25.81 24.63
C VAL A 59 -19.68 26.53 25.74
N THR A 60 -18.48 27.03 25.44
CA THR A 60 -17.64 27.70 26.44
C THR A 60 -18.16 29.10 26.80
N TRP A 61 -18.82 29.78 25.86
CA TRP A 61 -19.23 31.19 26.00
C TRP A 61 -20.75 31.40 25.91
N SER A 62 -21.56 30.34 25.83
CA SER A 62 -23.03 30.36 25.97
C SER A 62 -23.46 30.43 27.42
#